data_AF-A0A7V4BS04-F1
#
_entry.id   AF-A0A7V4BS04-F1
#
_cell.length_a   1.000
_cell.length_b   1.000
_cell.length_c   1.000
_cell.angle_alpha   90.00
_cell.angle_beta   90.00
_cell.angle_gamma   90.00
#
_symmetry.space_group_name_H-M   'P 1'
#
loop_
_entity.id
_entity.type
_entity.pdbx_description
1 polymer ?
#
loop_
_entity_poly.entity_id
_entity_poly.type
_entity_poly.pdbx_seq_one_letter_code
_entity_poly.pdbx_strand_id
1 'polypeptide(L)'
;MKVDVRQVLRDKNPALARWIPGILLRWLEHIIHQDEINDFLGKYGHLSGIDFCNEVITYFNVKTNIHFLEPIPAGGRYVFVSNHPLGGFDGIILMKLIAENFGAVRVPVN
;
A
#
# COMPACT_ATOMS: atom_id res chain seq x y z
N MET A 1 -0.34 -13.05 7.81
CA MET A 1 -0.68 -12.97 6.37
C MET A 1 0.61 -13.12 5.57
N LYS A 2 0.60 -13.81 4.42
CA LYS A 2 1.76 -13.92 3.52
C LYS A 2 1.31 -13.83 2.06
N VAL A 3 2.13 -13.17 1.25
CA VAL A 3 2.00 -13.10 -0.20
C VAL A 3 2.76 -14.27 -0.83
N ASP A 4 2.08 -15.00 -1.71
CA ASP A 4 2.65 -16.07 -2.52
C ASP A 4 2.26 -15.85 -3.99
N VAL A 5 3.22 -15.42 -4.80
CA VAL A 5 3.03 -15.14 -6.23
C VAL A 5 2.60 -16.36 -7.00
N ARG A 6 3.10 -17.55 -6.64
CA ARG A 6 2.74 -18.79 -7.34
C ARG A 6 1.30 -19.14 -7.08
N GLN A 7 0.86 -18.99 -5.83
CA GLN A 7 -0.54 -19.22 -5.45
C GLN A 7 -1.45 -18.23 -6.16
N VAL A 8 -1.13 -16.93 -6.11
CA VAL A 8 -1.91 -15.88 -6.81
C VAL A 8 -2.00 -16.14 -8.31
N LEU A 9 -0.90 -16.55 -8.95
CA LEU A 9 -0.90 -16.88 -10.38
C LEU A 9 -1.76 -18.11 -10.68
N ARG A 10 -1.68 -19.16 -9.85
CA ARG A 10 -2.50 -20.38 -10.00
C ARG A 10 -3.99 -20.05 -9.88
N ASP A 11 -4.35 -19.20 -8.94
CA ASP A 11 -5.75 -18.83 -8.69
C ASP A 11 -6.32 -17.95 -9.80
N LYS A 12 -5.51 -17.04 -10.38
CA LYS A 12 -5.95 -16.17 -11.49
C LYS A 12 -5.89 -16.84 -12.85
N ASN A 13 -4.87 -17.66 -13.13
CA ASN A 13 -4.70 -18.33 -14.40
C ASN A 13 -3.96 -19.67 -14.24
N PRO A 14 -4.67 -20.76 -13.95
CA PRO A 14 -4.06 -22.06 -13.69
C PRO A 14 -3.38 -22.68 -14.91
N ALA A 15 -3.84 -22.31 -16.13
CA ALA A 15 -3.20 -22.75 -17.36
C ALA A 15 -1.80 -22.12 -17.46
N LEU A 16 -1.70 -20.80 -17.36
CA LEU A 16 -0.42 -20.10 -17.41
C LEU A 16 0.55 -20.56 -16.30
N ALA A 17 0.03 -20.77 -15.09
CA ALA A 17 0.82 -21.25 -13.95
C ALA A 17 1.48 -22.63 -14.20
N ARG A 18 0.87 -23.48 -15.04
CA ARG A 18 1.44 -24.78 -15.42
C ARG A 18 2.55 -24.66 -16.46
N TRP A 19 2.46 -23.66 -17.35
CA TRP A 19 3.37 -23.49 -18.48
C TRP A 19 4.55 -22.56 -18.18
N ILE A 20 4.42 -21.65 -17.21
CA ILE A 20 5.49 -20.71 -16.88
C ILE A 20 6.72 -21.46 -16.30
N PRO A 21 7.93 -21.21 -16.84
CA PRO A 21 9.15 -21.78 -16.28
C PRO A 21 9.42 -21.29 -14.84
N GLY A 22 9.91 -22.18 -13.98
CA GLY A 22 10.21 -21.84 -12.58
C GLY A 22 11.28 -20.76 -12.39
N ILE A 23 12.18 -20.57 -13.35
CA ILE A 23 13.15 -19.46 -13.35
C ILE A 23 12.45 -18.12 -13.50
N LEU A 24 11.43 -18.05 -14.38
CA LEU A 24 10.66 -16.84 -14.62
C LEU A 24 9.80 -16.48 -13.40
N LEU A 25 9.23 -17.49 -12.71
CA LEU A 25 8.53 -17.29 -11.44
C LEU A 25 9.45 -16.74 -10.35
N ARG A 26 10.64 -17.33 -10.17
CA ARG A 26 11.61 -16.82 -9.19
C ARG A 26 12.04 -15.39 -9.50
N TRP A 27 12.21 -15.06 -10.77
CA TRP A 27 12.51 -13.70 -11.20
C TRP A 27 11.37 -12.73 -10.89
N LEU A 28 10.11 -13.13 -11.12
CA LEU A 28 8.94 -12.34 -10.78
C LEU A 28 8.82 -12.13 -9.25
N GLU A 29 8.97 -13.20 -8.46
CA GLU A 29 9.01 -13.16 -6.99
C GLU A 29 10.05 -12.15 -6.48
N HIS A 30 11.22 -12.09 -7.13
CA HIS A 30 12.27 -11.15 -6.81
C HIS A 30 11.93 -9.71 -7.19
N ILE A 31 11.41 -9.46 -8.40
CA ILE A 31 11.05 -8.11 -8.87
C ILE A 31 9.96 -7.48 -8.01
N ILE A 32 8.97 -8.26 -7.60
CA ILE A 32 7.91 -7.74 -6.75
C ILE A 32 8.34 -7.61 -5.29
N HIS A 33 9.59 -7.97 -4.96
CA HIS A 33 10.14 -7.97 -3.61
C HIS A 33 9.27 -8.77 -2.63
N GLN A 34 8.83 -9.97 -3.04
CA GLN A 34 7.91 -10.79 -2.25
C GLN A 34 8.42 -11.03 -0.81
N ASP A 35 9.71 -11.29 -0.66
CA ASP A 35 10.32 -11.59 0.63
C ASP A 35 10.30 -10.36 1.55
N GLU A 36 10.56 -9.16 1.01
CA GLU A 36 10.49 -7.90 1.75
C GLU A 36 9.05 -7.58 2.18
N ILE A 37 8.08 -7.78 1.27
CA ILE A 37 6.65 -7.64 1.58
C ILE A 37 6.25 -8.62 2.70
N ASN A 38 6.72 -9.86 2.63
CA ASN A 38 6.41 -10.87 3.63
C ASN A 38 7.07 -10.60 4.99
N ASP A 39 8.28 -10.06 5.01
CA ASP A 39 8.93 -9.62 6.24
C ASP A 39 8.17 -8.46 6.88
N PHE A 40 7.78 -7.45 6.09
CA PHE A 40 6.95 -6.35 6.54
C PHE A 40 5.61 -6.83 7.11
N LEU A 41 4.87 -7.68 6.37
CA LEU A 41 3.59 -8.22 6.83
C LEU A 41 3.74 -9.14 8.05
N GLY A 42 4.88 -9.81 8.20
CA GLY A 42 5.19 -10.60 9.38
C GLY A 42 5.35 -9.74 10.64
N LYS A 43 5.99 -8.58 10.50
CA LYS A 43 6.23 -7.63 11.60
C LYS A 43 4.99 -6.79 11.92
N TYR A 44 4.35 -6.23 10.90
CA TYR A 44 3.35 -5.15 11.05
C TYR A 44 1.96 -5.51 10.53
N GLY A 45 1.77 -6.68 9.93
CA GLY A 45 0.48 -7.08 9.36
C GLY A 45 -0.64 -7.33 10.39
N HIS A 46 -0.34 -7.24 11.69
CA HIS A 46 -1.33 -7.25 12.76
C HIS A 46 -1.95 -5.87 13.01
N LEU A 47 -1.32 -4.80 12.51
CA LEU A 47 -1.84 -3.44 12.59
C LEU A 47 -2.95 -3.21 11.56
N SER A 48 -3.77 -2.19 11.79
CA SER A 48 -4.87 -1.82 10.90
C SER A 48 -5.02 -0.31 10.79
N GLY A 49 -5.69 0.15 9.73
CA GLY A 49 -5.98 1.57 9.53
C GLY A 49 -4.71 2.43 9.46
N ILE A 50 -4.73 3.54 10.20
CA ILE A 50 -3.66 4.55 10.19
C ILE A 50 -2.35 4.02 10.79
N ASP A 51 -2.42 3.13 11.80
CA ASP A 51 -1.22 2.54 12.40
C ASP A 51 -0.46 1.69 11.38
N PHE A 52 -1.18 0.90 10.58
CA PHE A 52 -0.58 0.17 9.46
C PHE A 52 0.04 1.13 8.42
N CYS A 53 -0.66 2.22 8.08
CA CYS A 53 -0.17 3.22 7.14
C CYS A 53 1.14 3.87 7.61
N ASN A 54 1.24 4.18 8.91
CA ASN A 54 2.43 4.78 9.52
C ASN A 54 3.63 3.84 9.46
N GLU A 55 3.44 2.55 9.73
CA GLU A 55 4.52 1.57 9.63
C GLU A 55 4.94 1.33 8.18
N VAL A 56 4.02 1.35 7.20
CA VAL A 56 4.41 1.29 5.77
C VAL A 56 5.32 2.46 5.42
N ILE A 57 4.91 3.70 5.75
CA ILE A 57 5.68 4.90 5.41
C ILE A 57 7.07 4.86 6.07
N THR A 58 7.13 4.40 7.32
CA THR A 58 8.37 4.31 8.10
C THR A 58 9.29 3.21 7.57
N TYR A 59 8.76 2.00 7.35
CA TYR A 59 9.53 0.85 6.89
C TYR A 59 10.16 1.09 5.51
N PHE A 60 9.40 1.66 4.58
CA PHE A 60 9.88 2.00 3.24
C PHE A 60 10.62 3.34 3.17
N ASN A 61 10.87 3.99 4.32
CA ASN A 61 11.61 5.25 4.43
C ASN A 61 11.08 6.34 3.48
N VAL A 62 9.76 6.46 3.38
CA VAL A 62 9.09 7.41 2.50
C VAL A 62 9.19 8.81 3.11
N LYS A 63 9.78 9.74 2.37
CA LYS A 63 9.88 11.15 2.78
C LYS A 63 8.79 11.96 2.09
N THR A 64 7.89 12.52 2.89
CA THR A 64 6.81 13.39 2.41
C THR A 64 7.22 14.86 2.55
N ASN A 65 7.01 15.65 1.49
CA ASN A 65 7.13 17.11 1.54
C ASN A 65 5.76 17.73 1.25
N ILE A 66 5.12 18.26 2.30
CA ILE A 66 3.73 18.71 2.26
C ILE A 66 3.72 20.23 2.19
N HIS A 67 3.09 20.77 1.16
CA HIS A 67 2.91 22.21 0.97
C HIS A 67 1.44 22.55 1.09
N PHE A 68 1.11 23.42 2.04
CA PHE A 68 -0.23 24.01 2.12
C PHE A 68 -0.17 25.39 1.46
N LEU A 69 -0.98 25.59 0.42
CA LEU A 69 -1.15 26.91 -0.19
C LEU A 69 -1.89 27.84 0.77
N GLU A 70 -2.90 27.30 1.47
CA GLU A 70 -3.74 28.01 2.44
C GLU A 70 -4.16 27.06 3.58
N PRO A 71 -4.42 27.56 4.80
CA PRO A 71 -4.99 26.76 5.86
C PRO A 71 -6.38 26.24 5.46
N ILE A 72 -6.61 24.94 5.60
CA ILE A 72 -7.93 24.37 5.32
C ILE A 72 -8.84 24.70 6.51
N PRO A 73 -9.98 25.41 6.31
CA PRO A 73 -10.91 25.72 7.40
C PRO A 73 -11.40 24.45 8.09
N ALA A 74 -11.80 24.48 9.36
CA ALA A 74 -12.38 23.33 10.04
C ALA A 74 -13.91 23.23 9.84
N GLY A 75 -14.47 22.02 10.01
CA GLY A 75 -15.92 21.80 10.10
C GLY A 75 -16.71 21.71 8.78
N GLY A 76 -16.02 21.78 7.64
CA GLY A 76 -16.62 21.64 6.31
C GLY A 76 -16.70 20.18 5.82
N ARG A 77 -17.24 20.01 4.61
CA ARG A 77 -17.17 18.77 3.84
C ARG A 77 -16.15 18.95 2.73
N TYR A 78 -15.13 18.09 2.69
CA TYR A 78 -14.02 18.21 1.77
C TYR A 78 -14.03 17.07 0.75
N VAL A 79 -13.55 17.39 -0.45
CA VAL A 79 -13.19 16.40 -1.47
C VAL A 79 -11.71 16.58 -1.73
N PHE A 80 -10.92 15.55 -1.45
CA PHE A 80 -9.50 15.51 -1.76
C PHE A 80 -9.29 14.79 -3.07
N VAL A 81 -8.56 15.42 -3.99
CA VAL A 81 -8.23 14.86 -5.30
C VAL A 81 -6.72 14.77 -5.38
N SER A 82 -6.21 13.60 -5.76
CA SER A 82 -4.78 13.33 -5.90
C SER A 82 -4.54 12.60 -7.22
N ASN A 83 -3.41 12.89 -7.85
CA ASN A 83 -2.89 12.04 -8.91
C ASN A 83 -2.35 10.72 -8.28
N HIS A 84 -2.34 9.63 -9.05
CA HIS A 84 -1.97 8.31 -8.51
C HIS A 84 -0.87 7.63 -9.32
N PRO A 85 0.33 8.23 -9.43
CA PRO A 85 1.40 7.66 -10.23
C PRO A 85 1.94 6.34 -9.65
N LEU A 86 1.95 6.18 -8.33
CA LEU A 86 2.49 4.99 -7.66
C LEU A 86 1.42 4.00 -7.22
N GLY A 87 0.15 4.40 -7.21
CA GLY A 87 -0.89 3.53 -6.70
C GLY A 87 -0.84 3.50 -5.17
N GLY A 88 -0.88 2.30 -4.57
CA GLY A 88 -1.09 2.10 -3.13
C GLY A 88 -0.34 3.04 -2.18
N PHE A 89 0.91 3.41 -2.48
CA PHE A 89 1.68 4.37 -1.66
C PHE A 89 1.04 5.75 -1.58
N ASP A 90 0.54 6.31 -2.68
CA ASP A 90 -0.07 7.65 -2.65
C ASP A 90 -1.34 7.63 -1.79
N GLY A 91 -2.09 6.52 -1.85
CA GLY A 91 -3.27 6.31 -1.01
C GLY A 91 -2.90 6.27 0.47
N ILE A 92 -1.86 5.51 0.83
CA ILE A 92 -1.36 5.41 2.21
C ILE A 92 -0.91 6.78 2.75
N ILE A 93 -0.15 7.53 1.95
CA ILE A 93 0.29 8.89 2.31
C ILE A 93 -0.91 9.81 2.50
N LEU A 94 -1.86 9.81 1.56
CA LEU A 94 -3.05 10.64 1.65
C LEU A 94 -3.89 10.31 2.89
N MET A 95 -4.07 9.04 3.21
CA MET A 95 -4.78 8.58 4.41
C MET A 95 -4.15 9.12 5.69
N LYS A 96 -2.82 9.01 5.82
CA LYS A 96 -2.07 9.57 6.95
C LYS A 96 -2.26 11.09 7.05
N LEU A 97 -2.10 11.81 5.94
CA LEU A 97 -2.22 13.27 5.91
C LEU A 97 -3.61 13.75 6.31
N ILE A 98 -4.67 13.12 5.78
CA ILE A 98 -6.03 13.47 6.14
C ILE A 98 -6.28 13.14 7.62
N ALA A 99 -5.78 11.99 8.10
CA ALA A 99 -5.96 11.61 9.50
C ALA A 99 -5.28 12.58 10.48
N GLU A 100 -4.08 13.05 10.15
CA GLU A 100 -3.33 14.02 10.96
C GLU A 100 -4.00 15.40 11.03
N ASN A 101 -4.68 15.82 9.96
CA ASN A 101 -5.27 17.17 9.85
C ASN A 101 -6.78 17.22 10.21
N PHE A 102 -7.51 16.12 10.02
CA PHE A 102 -8.97 16.08 10.15
C PHE A 102 -9.48 15.01 11.15
N GLY A 103 -8.58 14.22 11.75
CA GLY A 103 -8.93 13.18 12.71
C GLY A 103 -9.33 11.86 12.04
N ALA A 104 -10.15 11.05 12.71
CA ALA A 104 -10.45 9.69 12.24
C ALA A 104 -11.11 9.65 10.85
N VAL A 105 -10.43 9.03 9.88
CA VAL A 105 -10.89 8.87 8.50
C VAL A 105 -11.39 7.45 8.28
N ARG A 106 -12.46 7.30 7.51
CA ARG A 106 -12.88 6.00 6.97
C ARG A 106 -12.61 5.98 5.48
N VAL A 107 -11.86 4.97 5.04
CA VAL A 107 -11.52 4.81 3.63
C VAL A 107 -12.10 3.49 3.16
N PRO A 108 -13.17 3.54 2.37
CA PRO A 108 -13.66 2.34 1.70
C PRO A 108 -12.64 1.94 0.63
N VAL A 109 -12.18 0.70 0.69
CA VAL A 109 -11.39 0.06 -0.36
C VAL A 109 -12.24 -1.05 -0.98
N ASN A 110 -12.21 -1.16 -2.30
CA ASN A 110 -12.84 -2.26 -3.06
C ASN A 110 -11.79 -3.31 -3.43
#